data_AF-A0A523IKC2-F1
#
_entry.id   AF-A0A523IKC2-F1
#
_cell.length_a   1.000
_cell.length_b   1.000
_cell.length_c   1.000
_cell.angle_alpha   90.00
_cell.angle_beta   90.00
_cell.angle_gamma   90.00
#
_symmetry.space_group_name_H-M   'P 1'
#
loop_
_entity.id
_entity.type
_entity.pdbx_description
1 polymer ?
#
loop_
_entity_poly.entity_id
_entity_poly.type
_entity_poly.pdbx_seq_one_letter_code
_entity_poly.pdbx_strand_id
1 'polypeptide(L)'
;MQQGKHRIKRWFLLSLILSFVIQIIGIISQDPLRVRDGKEYLSISRNVYEGNGFAVDADLYDDWKPHHEEKPTRMRQPLYPLFLVVFYWFLGENILIVQIFQIVLNLLSFFLIYRIIVNSFKEKLWPWTLVIIGVYWPVWIWANAILSESLYIFL
;
A
#
# COMPACT_ATOMS: atom_id res chain seq x y z
N MET A 1 5.35 34.60 14.67
CA MET A 1 5.70 33.21 14.26
C MET A 1 4.75 32.11 14.76
N GLN A 2 4.01 32.23 15.88
CA GLN A 2 3.15 31.13 16.37
C GLN A 2 1.86 30.90 15.57
N GLN A 3 1.24 31.94 15.00
CA GLN A 3 -0.04 31.80 14.28
C GLN A 3 0.05 30.95 12.98
N GLY A 4 1.18 31.00 12.26
CA GLY A 4 1.38 30.22 11.03
C GLY A 4 1.45 28.71 11.26
N LYS A 5 2.04 28.27 12.39
CA LYS A 5 2.17 26.84 12.73
C LYS A 5 0.82 26.18 13.01
N HIS A 6 -0.09 26.88 13.67
CA HIS A 6 -1.44 26.35 13.93
C HIS A 6 -2.25 26.18 12.64
N ARG A 7 -2.10 27.11 11.69
CA ARG A 7 -2.78 27.02 10.40
C ARG A 7 -2.35 25.76 9.63
N ILE A 8 -1.04 25.55 9.47
CA ILE A 8 -0.48 24.40 8.74
C ILE A 8 -0.92 23.06 9.35
N LYS A 9 -0.93 22.95 10.70
CA LYS A 9 -1.40 21.74 11.39
C LYS A 9 -2.85 21.38 11.06
N ARG A 10 -3.74 22.37 11.00
CA ARG A 10 -5.17 22.14 10.64
C ARG A 10 -5.31 21.59 9.23
N TRP A 11 -4.58 22.17 8.27
CA TRP A 11 -4.60 21.70 6.89
C TRP A 11 -3.98 20.32 6.72
N PHE A 12 -2.92 20.01 7.46
CA PHE A 12 -2.37 18.66 7.53
C PHE A 12 -3.41 17.66 8.04
N LEU A 13 -4.05 17.94 9.18
CA LEU A 13 -5.08 17.06 9.74
C LEU A 13 -6.26 16.86 8.78
N LEU A 14 -6.73 17.93 8.14
CA LEU A 14 -7.77 17.83 7.11
C LEU A 14 -7.34 16.90 5.97
N SER A 15 -6.13 17.08 5.45
CA SER A 15 -5.60 16.27 4.35
C SER A 15 -5.43 14.80 4.75
N LEU A 16 -5.02 14.55 5.99
CA LEU A 16 -4.88 13.21 6.55
C LEU A 16 -6.23 12.49 6.65
N ILE A 17 -7.26 13.19 7.16
CA ILE A 17 -8.63 12.67 7.26
C ILE A 17 -9.18 12.38 5.85
N LEU A 18 -9.02 13.30 4.91
CA LEU A 18 -9.47 13.10 3.53
C LEU A 18 -8.77 11.89 2.88
N SER A 19 -7.45 11.79 3.02
CA SER A 19 -6.68 10.64 2.51
C SER A 19 -7.16 9.32 3.11
N PHE A 20 -7.42 9.29 4.43
CA PHE A 20 -7.95 8.11 5.09
C PHE A 20 -9.33 7.72 4.56
N VAL A 21 -10.25 8.68 4.46
CA VAL A 21 -11.62 8.45 3.95
C VAL A 21 -11.59 7.92 2.52
N ILE A 22 -10.75 8.50 1.65
CA ILE A 22 -10.58 8.06 0.27
C ILE A 22 -10.13 6.59 0.21
N GLN A 23 -9.16 6.20 1.04
CA GLN A 23 -8.66 4.83 1.08
C GLN A 23 -9.70 3.85 1.61
N ILE A 24 -10.46 4.21 2.65
CA ILE A 24 -11.56 3.39 3.18
C ILE A 24 -12.65 3.18 2.13
N ILE A 25 -13.05 4.25 1.42
CA ILE A 25 -13.98 4.14 0.30
C ILE A 25 -13.40 3.19 -0.77
N GLY A 26 -12.12 3.31 -1.07
CA GLY A 26 -11.42 2.43 -2.01
C GLY A 26 -11.47 0.95 -1.62
N ILE A 27 -11.27 0.62 -0.33
CA ILE A 27 -11.35 -0.75 0.19
C ILE A 27 -12.78 -1.30 0.07
N ILE A 28 -13.79 -0.50 0.41
CA ILE A 28 -15.19 -0.96 0.43
C ILE A 28 -15.76 -1.11 -1.00
N SER A 29 -15.28 -0.30 -1.94
CA SER A 29 -15.85 -0.21 -3.29
C SER A 29 -15.17 -1.06 -4.36
N GLN A 30 -13.98 -1.61 -4.09
CA GLN A 30 -13.18 -2.32 -5.10
C GLN A 30 -12.75 -3.69 -4.62
N ASP A 31 -12.68 -4.64 -5.57
CA ASP A 31 -12.11 -5.95 -5.32
C ASP A 31 -10.58 -5.83 -5.11
N PRO A 32 -10.04 -6.24 -3.94
CA PRO A 32 -8.61 -6.18 -3.66
C PRO A 32 -7.74 -7.02 -4.61
N LEU A 33 -8.33 -8.00 -5.29
CA LEU A 33 -7.66 -8.90 -6.21
C LEU A 33 -8.01 -8.62 -7.68
N ARG A 34 -8.55 -7.43 -7.97
CA ARG A 34 -8.85 -7.00 -9.35
C ARG A 34 -7.60 -7.01 -10.23
N VAL A 35 -6.44 -6.70 -9.66
CA VAL A 35 -5.15 -6.65 -10.37
C VAL A 35 -4.46 -8.00 -10.23
N ARG A 36 -4.00 -8.56 -11.35
CA ARG A 36 -3.31 -9.87 -11.42
C ARG A 36 -2.13 -9.96 -10.45
N ASP A 37 -1.35 -8.90 -10.35
CA ASP A 37 -0.18 -8.77 -9.47
C ASP A 37 -0.51 -9.14 -8.01
N GLY A 38 -1.67 -8.75 -7.50
CA GLY A 38 -2.07 -9.07 -6.14
C GLY A 38 -2.30 -10.56 -5.91
N LYS A 39 -2.84 -11.27 -6.90
CA LYS A 39 -2.99 -12.73 -6.83
C LYS A 39 -1.64 -13.42 -6.83
N GLU A 40 -0.72 -12.97 -7.67
CA GLU A 40 0.65 -13.49 -7.71
C GLU A 40 1.38 -13.23 -6.39
N TYR A 41 1.27 -12.04 -5.80
CA TYR A 41 1.87 -11.74 -4.50
C TYR A 41 1.32 -12.64 -3.39
N LEU A 42 0.01 -12.87 -3.32
CA LEU A 42 -0.58 -13.77 -2.32
C LEU A 42 -0.15 -15.22 -2.52
N SER A 43 -0.11 -15.70 -3.76
CA SER A 43 0.34 -17.06 -4.11
C SER A 43 1.80 -17.26 -3.72
N ILE A 44 2.70 -16.35 -4.08
CA ILE A 44 4.12 -16.43 -3.66
C ILE A 44 4.23 -16.47 -2.15
N SER A 45 3.47 -15.61 -1.46
CA SER A 45 3.51 -15.53 0.00
C SER A 45 3.02 -16.82 0.65
N ARG A 46 1.99 -17.46 0.08
CA ARG A 46 1.48 -18.75 0.54
C ARG A 46 2.52 -19.85 0.34
N ASN A 47 3.10 -19.95 -0.85
CA ASN A 47 4.12 -20.95 -1.16
C ASN A 47 5.37 -20.81 -0.27
N VAL A 48 5.77 -19.57 0.04
CA VAL A 48 6.86 -19.31 0.99
C VAL A 48 6.47 -19.72 2.41
N TYR A 49 5.24 -19.43 2.85
CA TYR A 49 4.72 -19.81 4.16
C TYR A 49 4.63 -21.34 4.35
N GLU A 50 4.18 -22.06 3.33
CA GLU A 50 4.02 -23.52 3.34
C GLU A 50 5.34 -24.29 3.15
N GLY A 51 6.42 -23.59 2.77
CA GLY A 51 7.73 -24.18 2.57
C GLY A 51 8.02 -24.67 1.13
N ASN A 52 7.15 -24.36 0.18
CA ASN A 52 7.33 -24.68 -1.24
C ASN A 52 8.30 -23.72 -1.95
N GLY A 53 8.69 -22.64 -1.28
CA GLY A 53 9.69 -21.68 -1.75
C GLY A 53 9.08 -20.51 -2.53
N PHE A 54 9.92 -19.75 -3.23
CA PHE A 54 9.49 -18.54 -3.95
C PHE A 54 8.93 -18.90 -5.34
N ALA A 55 7.72 -19.43 -5.36
CA ALA A 55 7.03 -19.92 -6.55
C ALA A 55 5.63 -19.30 -6.69
N VAL A 56 5.14 -19.23 -7.93
CA VAL A 56 3.77 -18.80 -8.24
C VAL A 56 2.97 -20.02 -8.68
N ASP A 57 1.70 -20.05 -8.27
CA ASP A 57 0.71 -21.03 -8.71
C ASP A 57 0.59 -20.95 -10.22
N ALA A 58 0.74 -22.08 -10.89
CA ALA A 58 0.85 -22.12 -12.34
C ALA A 58 -0.38 -21.55 -13.07
N ASP A 59 -1.56 -21.67 -12.46
CA ASP A 59 -2.82 -21.12 -12.96
C ASP A 59 -2.82 -19.59 -13.04
N LEU A 60 -1.88 -18.92 -12.36
CA LEU A 60 -1.68 -17.48 -12.44
C LEU A 60 -0.70 -17.06 -13.53
N TYR A 61 -0.03 -18.00 -14.23
CA TYR A 61 0.97 -17.69 -15.25
C TYR A 61 0.39 -17.62 -16.67
N ASP A 62 -0.50 -18.52 -17.05
CA ASP A 62 -0.90 -18.72 -18.45
C ASP A 62 -2.38 -19.09 -18.57
N ASP A 63 -3.20 -18.21 -19.15
CA ASP A 63 -4.62 -18.51 -19.45
C ASP A 63 -4.77 -19.65 -20.48
N TRP A 64 -3.69 -20.04 -21.14
CA TRP A 64 -3.71 -20.97 -22.27
C TRP A 64 -3.28 -22.40 -21.96
N LYS A 65 -2.67 -22.69 -20.80
CA LYS A 65 -2.33 -24.05 -20.38
C LYS A 65 -2.41 -24.22 -18.85
N PRO A 66 -3.33 -25.06 -18.33
CA PRO A 66 -3.29 -25.43 -16.92
C PRO A 66 -2.00 -26.21 -16.69
N HIS A 67 -1.08 -25.59 -15.99
CA HIS A 67 0.08 -26.28 -15.45
C HIS A 67 -0.31 -26.70 -14.02
N HIS A 68 -0.19 -27.97 -13.69
CA HIS A 68 -0.62 -28.46 -12.36
C HIS A 68 0.47 -28.31 -11.28
N GLU A 69 1.57 -27.64 -11.59
CA GLU A 69 2.75 -27.55 -10.72
C GLU A 69 3.18 -26.09 -10.54
N GLU A 70 3.47 -25.72 -9.29
CA GLU A 70 4.05 -24.43 -8.91
C GLU A 70 5.33 -24.15 -9.69
N LYS A 71 5.51 -22.91 -10.14
CA LYS A 71 6.70 -22.52 -10.91
C LYS A 71 7.54 -21.52 -10.11
N PRO A 72 8.82 -21.83 -9.82
CA PRO A 72 9.75 -20.86 -9.28
C PRO A 72 9.73 -19.58 -10.12
N THR A 73 9.64 -18.42 -9.47
CA THR A 73 9.54 -17.14 -10.17
C THR A 73 10.64 -16.16 -9.79
N ARG A 74 11.04 -15.34 -10.76
CA ARG A 74 11.91 -14.16 -10.56
C ARG A 74 11.24 -12.85 -10.97
N MET A 75 9.95 -12.91 -11.31
CA MET A 75 9.21 -11.77 -11.90
C MET A 75 8.76 -10.76 -10.86
N ARG A 76 8.79 -11.13 -9.57
CA ARG A 76 8.37 -10.29 -8.44
C ARG A 76 9.52 -10.06 -7.49
N GLN A 77 9.64 -8.83 -7.00
CA GLN A 77 10.61 -8.51 -5.96
C GLN A 77 10.21 -9.22 -4.66
N PRO A 78 11.17 -9.77 -3.89
CA PRO A 78 10.85 -10.63 -2.75
C PRO A 78 10.31 -9.87 -1.54
N LEU A 79 10.61 -8.57 -1.40
CA LEU A 79 10.33 -7.84 -0.17
C LEU A 79 8.83 -7.78 0.16
N TYR A 80 7.98 -7.54 -0.84
CA TYR A 80 6.54 -7.44 -0.62
C TYR A 80 5.88 -8.80 -0.30
N PRO A 81 6.14 -9.90 -1.03
CA PRO A 81 5.73 -11.24 -0.59
C PRO A 81 6.20 -11.61 0.81
N LEU A 82 7.46 -11.32 1.16
CA LEU A 82 7.97 -11.61 2.50
C LEU A 82 7.27 -10.76 3.57
N PHE A 83 6.92 -9.51 3.25
CA PHE A 83 6.05 -8.70 4.11
C PHE A 83 4.68 -9.34 4.31
N LEU A 84 4.07 -9.90 3.27
CA LEU A 84 2.79 -10.61 3.36
C LEU A 84 2.87 -11.90 4.19
N VAL A 85 3.98 -12.66 4.07
CA VAL A 85 4.24 -13.86 4.89
C VAL A 85 4.16 -13.53 6.38
N VAL A 86 4.66 -12.37 6.83
CA VAL A 86 4.55 -11.95 8.23
C VAL A 86 3.09 -11.96 8.70
N PHE A 87 2.16 -11.46 7.88
CA PHE A 87 0.73 -11.50 8.25
C PHE A 87 0.19 -12.92 8.35
N TYR A 88 0.62 -13.82 7.47
CA TYR A 88 0.16 -15.21 7.50
C TYR A 88 0.56 -15.89 8.82
N TRP A 89 1.78 -15.65 9.31
CA TRP A 89 2.26 -16.20 10.57
C TRP A 89 1.47 -15.71 11.80
N PHE A 90 1.09 -14.43 11.84
CA PHE A 90 0.48 -13.85 13.03
C PHE A 90 -1.05 -13.80 12.99
N LEU A 91 -1.63 -13.64 11.81
CA LEU A 91 -3.03 -13.25 11.61
C LEU A 91 -3.74 -14.11 10.55
N GLY A 92 -3.02 -15.05 9.92
CA GLY A 92 -3.52 -15.87 8.81
C GLY A 92 -3.69 -15.10 7.51
N GLU A 93 -4.33 -15.74 6.53
CA GLU A 93 -4.58 -15.15 5.22
C GLU A 93 -5.80 -14.22 5.25
N ASN A 94 -5.60 -12.99 5.75
CA ASN A 94 -6.66 -11.99 5.83
C ASN A 94 -6.31 -10.73 5.04
N ILE A 95 -6.92 -10.59 3.86
CA ILE A 95 -6.72 -9.47 2.94
C ILE A 95 -7.07 -8.13 3.59
N LEU A 96 -8.15 -8.07 4.38
CA LEU A 96 -8.58 -6.82 5.02
C LEU A 96 -7.52 -6.31 6.01
N ILE A 97 -6.88 -7.21 6.75
CA ILE A 97 -5.79 -6.87 7.66
C ILE A 97 -4.62 -6.26 6.87
N VAL A 98 -4.22 -6.89 5.76
CA VAL A 98 -3.15 -6.36 4.91
C VAL A 98 -3.51 -4.96 4.39
N GLN A 99 -4.73 -4.77 3.88
CA GLN A 99 -5.18 -3.45 3.40
C GLN A 99 -5.16 -2.39 4.52
N ILE A 100 -5.55 -2.73 5.75
CA ILE A 100 -5.48 -1.82 6.90
C ILE A 100 -4.02 -1.40 7.14
N PHE A 101 -3.07 -2.34 7.11
CA PHE A 101 -1.65 -2.03 7.25
C PHE A 101 -1.11 -1.17 6.10
N GLN A 102 -1.56 -1.41 4.86
CA GLN A 102 -1.21 -0.55 3.72
C GLN A 102 -1.72 0.89 3.91
N ILE A 103 -2.94 1.07 4.44
CA ILE A 103 -3.44 2.40 4.80
C ILE A 103 -2.53 3.05 5.84
N VAL A 104 -2.14 2.31 6.88
CA VAL A 104 -1.23 2.83 7.92
C VAL A 104 0.10 3.27 7.29
N LEU A 105 0.70 2.45 6.43
CA LEU A 105 1.93 2.81 5.71
C LEU A 105 1.74 4.07 4.88
N ASN A 106 0.66 4.17 4.11
CA ASN A 106 0.35 5.35 3.31
C ASN A 106 0.19 6.63 4.15
N LEU A 107 -0.51 6.55 5.29
CA LEU A 107 -0.65 7.69 6.20
C LEU A 107 0.69 8.09 6.82
N LEU A 108 1.56 7.11 7.13
CA LEU A 108 2.92 7.38 7.60
C LEU A 108 3.77 8.02 6.49
N SER A 109 3.69 7.54 5.24
CA SER A 109 4.34 8.16 4.08
C SER A 109 3.89 9.60 3.91
N PHE A 110 2.58 9.86 4.00
CA PHE A 110 2.05 11.22 3.92
C PHE A 110 2.56 12.12 5.07
N PHE A 111 2.66 11.57 6.28
CA PHE A 111 3.27 12.28 7.40
C PHE A 111 4.76 12.59 7.15
N LEU A 112 5.54 11.66 6.60
CA LEU A 112 6.94 11.91 6.22
C LEU A 112 7.06 12.98 5.15
N ILE A 113 6.22 12.93 4.10
CA ILE A 113 6.14 13.96 3.06
C ILE A 113 5.82 15.32 3.68
N TYR A 114 4.84 15.39 4.59
CA TYR A 114 4.53 16.61 5.34
C TYR A 114 5.76 17.16 6.09
N ARG A 115 6.52 16.29 6.78
CA ARG A 115 7.74 16.68 7.51
C ARG A 115 8.80 17.22 6.56
N ILE A 116 9.02 16.56 5.43
CA ILE A 116 9.97 16.99 4.39
C ILE A 116 9.57 18.38 3.87
N ILE A 117 8.32 18.55 3.47
CA ILE A 117 7.82 19.81 2.89
C ILE A 117 7.93 20.96 3.89
N VAL A 118 7.52 20.78 5.14
CA VAL A 118 7.59 21.84 6.15
C VAL A 118 9.03 22.22 6.48
N ASN A 119 9.95 21.25 6.53
CA ASN A 119 11.36 21.52 6.79
C ASN A 119 12.04 22.23 5.61
N SER A 120 11.70 21.86 4.38
CA SER A 120 12.28 22.44 3.16
C SER A 120 11.75 23.83 2.84
N PHE A 121 10.43 24.05 2.96
CA PHE A 121 9.77 25.27 2.47
C PHE A 121 9.35 26.25 3.58
N LYS A 122 9.34 25.82 4.85
CA LYS A 122 9.03 26.64 6.03
C LYS A 122 7.76 27.50 5.83
N GLU A 123 7.89 28.83 5.88
CA GLU A 123 6.76 29.78 5.78
C GLU A 123 6.26 30.02 4.35
N LYS A 124 7.02 29.59 3.33
CA LYS A 124 6.62 29.71 1.91
C LYS A 124 5.62 28.63 1.49
N LEU A 125 5.31 27.68 2.36
CA LEU A 125 4.38 26.61 2.07
C LEU A 125 2.94 27.13 2.03
N TRP A 126 2.31 27.01 0.85
CA TRP A 126 0.89 27.28 0.74
C TRP A 126 0.08 26.10 1.30
N PRO A 127 -0.88 26.30 2.21
CA PRO A 127 -1.53 25.18 2.88
C PRO A 127 -2.29 24.22 1.96
N TRP A 128 -2.76 24.71 0.81
CA TRP A 128 -3.42 23.92 -0.23
C TRP A 128 -2.53 22.82 -0.82
N THR A 129 -1.20 22.99 -0.80
CA THR A 129 -0.26 21.96 -1.24
C THR A 129 -0.47 20.65 -0.48
N LEU A 130 -0.76 20.72 0.83
CA LEU A 130 -1.00 19.52 1.64
C LEU A 130 -2.31 18.82 1.25
N VAL A 131 -3.35 19.60 0.94
CA VAL A 131 -4.64 19.06 0.52
C VAL A 131 -4.53 18.37 -0.83
N ILE A 132 -3.86 19.02 -1.79
CA ILE A 132 -3.64 18.46 -3.13
C ILE A 132 -2.91 17.11 -3.03
N ILE A 133 -1.83 17.05 -2.23
CA ILE A 133 -1.09 15.80 -2.03
C ILE A 133 -1.94 14.75 -1.31
N GLY A 134 -2.63 15.13 -0.22
CA GLY A 134 -3.44 14.19 0.57
C GLY A 134 -4.64 13.61 -0.19
N VAL A 135 -5.14 14.33 -1.20
CA VAL A 135 -6.27 13.91 -2.05
C VAL A 135 -5.79 13.36 -3.40
N TYR A 136 -4.46 13.30 -3.63
CA TYR A 136 -3.92 12.82 -4.90
C TYR A 136 -4.19 11.33 -5.08
N TRP A 137 -5.32 11.07 -5.75
CA TRP A 137 -5.93 9.76 -5.91
C TRP A 137 -4.97 8.66 -6.40
N PRO A 138 -4.11 8.89 -7.42
CA PRO A 138 -3.24 7.84 -7.94
C PRO A 138 -2.20 7.32 -6.94
N VAL A 139 -1.92 8.01 -5.84
CA VAL A 139 -0.97 7.52 -4.82
C VAL A 139 -1.67 6.68 -3.77
N TRP A 140 -2.87 7.10 -3.35
CA TRP A 140 -3.53 6.51 -2.19
C TRP A 140 -4.43 5.33 -2.52
N ILE A 141 -4.95 5.27 -3.76
CA ILE A 141 -5.87 4.18 -4.12
C ILE A 141 -5.21 2.81 -3.99
N TRP A 142 -3.91 2.69 -4.23
CA TRP A 142 -3.21 1.40 -4.24
C TRP A 142 -3.23 0.64 -2.91
N ALA A 143 -3.58 1.28 -1.79
CA ALA A 143 -3.85 0.56 -0.55
C ALA A 143 -5.08 -0.36 -0.62
N ASN A 144 -5.96 -0.16 -1.59
CA ASN A 144 -7.13 -1.02 -1.77
C ASN A 144 -6.81 -2.34 -2.47
N ALA A 145 -5.73 -2.41 -3.25
CA ALA A 145 -5.29 -3.63 -3.90
C ALA A 145 -4.11 -4.22 -3.12
N ILE A 146 -3.89 -5.53 -3.23
CA ILE A 146 -2.70 -6.16 -2.64
C ILE A 146 -1.52 -5.88 -3.58
N LEU A 147 -0.83 -4.76 -3.37
CA LEU A 147 0.26 -4.32 -4.23
C LEU A 147 1.40 -3.72 -3.42
N SER A 148 2.58 -3.73 -4.03
CA SER A 148 3.84 -3.38 -3.37
C SER A 148 4.03 -1.89 -3.09
N GLU A 149 3.24 -1.05 -3.75
CA GLU A 149 3.42 0.39 -3.86
C GLU A 149 3.34 1.08 -2.50
N SER A 150 2.39 0.68 -1.65
CA SER A 150 2.23 1.25 -0.30
C SER A 150 3.47 1.01 0.56
N LEU A 151 4.12 -0.15 0.41
CA LEU A 151 5.36 -0.49 1.11
C LEU A 151 6.55 0.30 0.54
N TYR A 152 6.70 0.35 -0.78
CA TYR A 152 7.84 1.01 -1.42
C TYR A 152 7.78 2.54 -1.40
N ILE A 153 6.60 3.15 -1.31
CA ILE A 153 6.46 4.61 -1.12
C ILE A 153 6.84 5.01 0.30
N PHE A 154 6.63 4.12 1.27
CA PHE A 154 6.97 4.36 2.66
C PHE A 154 8.49 4.28 2.93
N LEU A 155 9.16 3.30 2.32
CA LEU A 155 10.60 3.08 2.42
C LEU A 155 11.42 4.13 1.66
#